data_AF-A0A7D9M4I8-F1
#
_entry.id   AF-A0A7D9M4I8-F1
#
_cell.length_a   1.000
_cell.length_b   1.000
_cell.length_c   1.000
_cell.angle_alpha   90.00
_cell.angle_beta   90.00
_cell.angle_gamma   90.00
#
_symmetry.space_group_name_H-M   'P 1'
#
loop_
_entity.id
_entity.type
_entity.pdbx_description
1 polymer ?
#
loop_
_entity_poly.entity_id
_entity_poly.type
_entity_poly.pdbx_seq_one_letter_code
_entity_poly.pdbx_strand_id
1 'polypeptide(L)'
;MSNVFLVIKQVDDYDALPYYPYRDDAILLHHVIWDYVREVLEGHYDTPQKLVKDWEIQEWGKMLVDEGEGLGIKGVPGDGSFTDLEDLIQTVTSVIFICSVGHAASNFGQYDDYAFPPNYPAILRGNPPTDK
;
A
#
# COMPACT_ATOMS: atom_id res chain seq x y z
N MET A 1 6.81 -2.50 -12.34
CA MET A 1 7.50 -2.13 -11.08
C MET A 1 7.43 -3.31 -10.14
N SER A 2 8.50 -3.62 -9.40
CA SER A 2 8.54 -4.82 -8.55
C SER A 2 7.48 -4.74 -7.45
N ASN A 3 6.68 -5.79 -7.28
CA ASN A 3 5.73 -5.92 -6.18
C ASN A 3 6.51 -6.23 -4.89
N VAL A 4 7.22 -5.22 -4.39
CA VAL A 4 8.20 -5.33 -3.30
C VAL A 4 7.63 -6.10 -2.11
N PHE A 5 6.36 -5.92 -1.78
CA PHE A 5 5.71 -6.66 -0.70
C PHE A 5 5.61 -8.16 -0.94
N LEU A 6 5.07 -8.59 -2.09
CA LEU A 6 4.87 -10.01 -2.39
C LEU A 6 6.21 -10.74 -2.55
N VAL A 7 7.21 -10.05 -3.11
CA VAL A 7 8.59 -10.53 -3.23
C VAL A 7 9.23 -10.72 -1.84
N ILE A 8 9.09 -9.73 -0.94
CA ILE A 8 9.60 -9.82 0.44
C ILE A 8 8.96 -10.98 1.19
N LYS A 9 7.67 -11.24 0.93
CA LYS A 9 6.95 -12.37 1.51
C LYS A 9 7.19 -13.70 0.77
N GLN A 10 7.92 -13.69 -0.34
CA GLN A 10 8.22 -14.86 -1.17
C GLN A 10 6.96 -15.59 -1.68
N VAL A 11 5.94 -14.82 -2.06
CA VAL A 11 4.63 -15.33 -2.53
C VAL A 11 4.27 -14.85 -3.93
N ASP A 12 5.22 -14.26 -4.64
CA ASP A 12 5.07 -13.77 -6.02
C ASP A 12 5.29 -14.85 -7.10
N ASP A 13 5.80 -16.03 -6.71
CA ASP A 13 5.99 -17.17 -7.62
C ASP A 13 4.66 -17.85 -7.96
N TYR A 14 4.29 -17.82 -9.24
CA TYR A 14 3.05 -18.41 -9.76
C TYR A 14 3.13 -19.93 -9.92
N ASP A 15 4.30 -20.50 -10.13
CA ASP A 15 4.46 -21.95 -10.26
C ASP A 15 4.45 -22.60 -8.87
N ALA A 16 5.11 -21.97 -7.89
CA ALA A 16 5.13 -22.44 -6.51
C ALA A 16 3.80 -22.20 -5.78
N LEU A 17 3.11 -21.09 -6.07
CA LEU A 17 1.81 -20.74 -5.48
C LEU A 17 0.81 -20.35 -6.58
N PRO A 18 0.20 -21.33 -7.27
CA PRO A 18 -0.60 -21.08 -8.47
C PRO A 18 -1.98 -20.48 -8.21
N TYR A 19 -2.56 -20.69 -7.02
CA TYR A 19 -3.86 -20.13 -6.66
C TYR A 19 -3.71 -19.10 -5.56
N TYR A 20 -3.50 -17.85 -5.97
CA TYR A 20 -3.47 -16.72 -5.04
C TYR A 20 -4.24 -15.52 -5.60
N PRO A 21 -5.59 -15.56 -5.55
CA PRO A 21 -6.44 -14.56 -6.22
C PRO A 21 -6.15 -13.12 -5.78
N TYR A 22 -5.87 -12.90 -4.50
CA TYR A 22 -5.47 -11.56 -4.01
C TYR A 22 -4.24 -11.04 -4.74
N ARG A 23 -3.17 -11.85 -4.88
CA ARG A 23 -1.97 -11.45 -5.62
C ARG A 23 -2.36 -11.10 -7.05
N ASP A 24 -3.02 -12.03 -7.72
CA ASP A 24 -3.24 -11.94 -9.16
C ASP A 24 -4.05 -10.67 -9.52
N ASP A 25 -5.08 -10.34 -8.73
CA ASP A 25 -5.90 -9.14 -8.91
C ASP A 25 -5.21 -7.86 -8.41
N ALA A 26 -4.57 -7.91 -7.24
CA ALA A 26 -3.91 -6.75 -6.63
C ALA A 26 -2.77 -6.21 -7.50
N ILE A 27 -1.98 -7.10 -8.13
CA ILE A 27 -0.89 -6.68 -9.02
C ILE A 27 -1.45 -5.90 -10.22
N LEU A 28 -2.52 -6.40 -10.84
CA LEU A 28 -3.15 -5.75 -11.99
C LEU A 28 -3.71 -4.38 -11.61
N LEU A 29 -4.45 -4.31 -10.50
CA LEU A 29 -5.02 -3.05 -10.02
C LEU A 29 -3.95 -2.04 -9.61
N HIS A 30 -2.86 -2.50 -8.98
CA HIS A 30 -1.73 -1.64 -8.66
C HIS A 30 -1.11 -1.03 -9.92
N HIS A 31 -0.91 -1.82 -10.98
CA HIS A 31 -0.37 -1.30 -12.25
C HIS A 31 -1.30 -0.24 -12.88
N VAL A 32 -2.62 -0.47 -12.88
CA VAL A 32 -3.57 0.51 -13.43
C VAL A 32 -3.56 1.81 -12.61
N ILE A 33 -3.51 1.73 -11.28
CA ILE A 33 -3.41 2.92 -10.42
C ILE A 33 -2.08 3.64 -10.66
N TRP A 34 -0.99 2.89 -10.77
CA TRP A 34 0.34 3.44 -11.06
C TRP A 34 0.35 4.25 -12.36
N ASP A 35 -0.14 3.65 -13.45
CA ASP A 35 -0.17 4.29 -14.77
C ASP A 35 -1.05 5.54 -14.77
N TYR A 36 -2.21 5.48 -14.10
CA TYR A 36 -3.10 6.63 -13.93
C TYR A 36 -2.43 7.77 -13.15
N VAL A 37 -1.82 7.46 -12.00
CA VAL A 37 -1.13 8.46 -11.17
C VAL A 37 0.02 9.08 -11.94
N ARG A 38 0.80 8.26 -12.66
CA ARG A 38 1.89 8.74 -13.52
C ARG A 38 1.38 9.72 -14.57
N GLU A 39 0.33 9.36 -15.33
CA GLU A 39 -0.22 10.23 -16.39
C GLU A 39 -0.65 11.60 -15.83
N VAL A 40 -1.34 11.60 -14.68
CA VAL A 40 -1.78 12.84 -14.02
C VAL A 40 -0.59 13.69 -13.56
N LEU A 41 0.38 13.08 -12.89
CA LEU A 41 1.51 13.79 -12.29
C LEU A 41 2.52 14.27 -13.35
N GLU A 42 2.79 13.50 -14.39
CA GLU A 42 3.63 13.91 -15.53
C GLU A 42 2.97 15.06 -16.32
N GLY A 43 1.64 15.06 -16.43
CA GLY A 43 0.88 16.16 -17.04
C GLY A 43 0.93 17.46 -16.22
N HIS A 44 1.06 17.37 -14.90
CA HIS A 44 1.12 18.54 -14.01
C HIS A 44 2.55 19.06 -13.81
N TYR A 45 3.49 18.16 -13.52
CA TYR A 45 4.89 18.43 -13.23
C TYR A 45 5.78 18.20 -14.48
N ASP A 46 5.48 18.92 -15.55
CA ASP A 46 6.22 18.88 -16.83
C ASP A 46 7.70 19.30 -16.73
N THR A 47 8.11 19.89 -15.62
CA THR A 47 9.48 20.32 -15.33
C THR A 47 9.83 20.03 -13.88
N PRO A 48 11.07 19.60 -13.56
CA PRO A 48 11.49 19.32 -12.18
C PRO A 48 11.32 20.53 -11.24
N GLN A 49 11.44 21.75 -11.76
CA GLN A 49 11.30 22.97 -10.98
C GLN A 49 9.89 23.20 -10.47
N LYS A 50 8.84 22.72 -11.16
CA LYS A 50 7.47 22.80 -10.65
C LYS A 50 7.31 21.97 -9.38
N LEU A 51 7.80 20.73 -9.40
CA LEU A 51 7.74 19.82 -8.25
C LEU A 51 8.52 20.36 -7.05
N VAL A 52 9.78 20.75 -7.27
CA VAL A 52 10.65 21.23 -6.19
C VAL A 52 10.16 22.53 -5.56
N LYS A 53 9.45 23.38 -6.33
CA LYS A 53 8.90 24.65 -5.84
C LYS A 53 7.47 24.55 -5.34
N ASP A 54 6.83 23.41 -5.47
CA ASP A 54 5.47 23.18 -4.98
C ASP A 54 5.51 22.99 -3.46
N TRP A 55 5.34 24.09 -2.73
CA TRP A 55 5.41 24.07 -1.28
C TRP A 55 4.33 23.17 -0.66
N GLU A 56 3.17 22.98 -1.30
CA GLU A 56 2.09 22.14 -0.74
C GLU A 56 2.51 20.67 -0.73
N ILE A 57 3.08 20.18 -1.83
CA ILE A 57 3.57 18.80 -1.93
C ILE A 57 4.81 18.57 -1.07
N GLN A 58 5.71 19.55 -0.97
CA GLN A 58 6.87 19.42 -0.08
C GLN A 58 6.45 19.40 1.40
N GLU A 59 5.51 20.25 1.82
CA GLU A 59 5.00 20.21 3.20
C GLU A 59 4.17 18.95 3.48
N TRP A 60 3.42 18.45 2.49
CA TRP A 60 2.73 17.17 2.62
C TRP A 60 3.74 16.04 2.87
N GLY A 61 4.79 15.95 2.07
CA GLY A 61 5.85 14.94 2.25
C GLY A 61 6.51 15.01 3.63
N LYS A 62 6.85 16.21 4.11
CA LYS A 62 7.39 16.42 5.47
C LYS A 62 6.43 15.94 6.54
N MET A 63 5.14 16.29 6.43
CA MET A 63 4.11 15.89 7.38
C MET A 63 3.95 14.37 7.44
N LEU A 64 4.11 13.65 6.31
CA LEU A 64 4.07 12.19 6.31
C LEU A 64 5.17 11.57 7.18
N VAL A 65 6.39 12.10 7.13
CA VAL A 65 7.57 11.49 7.81
C VAL A 65 7.85 12.03 9.21
N ASP A 66 7.34 13.22 9.55
CA ASP A 66 7.58 13.86 10.85
C ASP A 66 7.01 13.01 12.01
N GLU A 67 7.89 12.57 12.93
CA GLU A 67 7.53 11.73 14.09
C GLU A 67 6.90 12.50 15.26
N GLY A 68 7.00 13.83 15.28
CA GLY A 68 6.52 14.69 16.36
C GLY A 68 5.14 15.27 16.08
N GLU A 69 5.03 16.10 15.04
CA GLU A 69 3.82 16.84 14.68
C GLU A 69 3.09 16.22 13.48
N GLY A 70 3.70 15.23 12.81
CA GLY A 70 3.18 14.56 11.63
C GLY A 70 2.66 13.15 11.87
N LEU A 71 2.80 12.29 10.86
CA LEU A 71 2.33 10.91 10.89
C LEU A 71 3.41 9.88 11.24
N GLY A 72 4.69 10.28 11.24
CA GLY A 72 5.81 9.39 11.54
C GLY A 72 5.89 8.16 10.63
N ILE A 73 5.42 8.27 9.38
CA ILE A 73 5.40 7.16 8.43
C ILE A 73 6.82 6.89 7.95
N LYS A 74 7.27 5.65 8.16
CA LYS A 74 8.58 5.19 7.76
C LYS A 74 8.57 4.66 6.33
N GLY A 75 9.65 4.89 5.60
CA GLY A 75 9.84 4.36 4.25
C GLY A 75 9.05 5.09 3.16
N VAL A 76 8.62 6.33 3.41
CA VAL A 76 8.10 7.21 2.35
C VAL A 76 9.23 7.46 1.34
N PRO A 77 9.00 7.23 0.02
CA PRO A 77 9.96 7.58 -1.02
C PRO A 77 10.48 9.02 -0.89
N GLY A 78 11.76 9.23 -1.18
CA GLY A 78 12.42 10.53 -1.00
C GLY A 78 12.51 11.04 0.45
N ASP A 79 12.16 10.23 1.45
CA ASP A 79 12.13 10.60 2.88
C ASP A 79 11.29 11.88 3.13
N GLY A 80 10.15 11.98 2.43
CA GLY A 80 9.24 13.13 2.51
C GLY A 80 9.70 14.37 1.73
N SER A 81 10.82 14.30 1.00
CA SER A 81 11.32 15.36 0.13
C SER A 81 11.21 14.94 -1.35
N PHE A 82 10.12 15.35 -2.00
CA PHE A 82 9.84 14.96 -3.38
C PHE A 82 10.65 15.81 -4.37
N THR A 83 11.89 15.38 -4.64
CA THR A 83 12.75 16.00 -5.66
C THR A 83 12.78 15.21 -6.97
N ASP A 84 12.43 13.92 -6.91
CA ASP A 84 12.15 13.06 -8.05
C ASP A 84 10.63 12.88 -8.18
N LEU A 85 10.10 13.00 -9.39
CA LEU A 85 8.69 12.78 -9.66
C LEU A 85 8.31 11.31 -9.40
N GLU A 86 9.24 10.38 -9.58
CA GLU A 86 9.03 8.96 -9.35
C GLU A 86 8.70 8.67 -7.88
N ASP A 87 9.34 9.36 -6.93
CA ASP A 87 9.06 9.24 -5.50
C ASP A 87 7.62 9.66 -5.18
N LEU A 88 7.16 10.75 -5.80
CA LEU A 88 5.78 11.23 -5.63
C LEU A 88 4.77 10.27 -6.26
N ILE A 89 5.04 9.77 -7.47
CA ILE A 89 4.20 8.77 -8.15
C ILE A 89 4.06 7.53 -7.27
N GLN A 90 5.16 7.02 -6.72
CA GLN A 90 5.13 5.84 -5.86
C GLN A 90 4.35 6.09 -4.58
N THR A 91 4.53 7.25 -3.95
CA THR A 91 3.83 7.61 -2.71
C THR A 91 2.33 7.71 -2.95
N VAL A 92 1.90 8.48 -3.95
CA VAL A 92 0.48 8.69 -4.27
C VAL A 92 -0.18 7.37 -4.71
N THR A 93 0.52 6.55 -5.52
CA THR A 93 0.04 5.22 -5.92
C THR A 93 -0.21 4.35 -4.69
N SER A 94 0.73 4.33 -3.73
CA SER A 94 0.61 3.55 -2.50
C SER A 94 -0.59 4.00 -1.66
N VAL A 95 -0.80 5.31 -1.50
CA VAL A 95 -1.95 5.86 -0.77
C VAL A 95 -3.27 5.44 -1.42
N ILE A 96 -3.42 5.66 -2.73
CA ILE A 96 -4.65 5.31 -3.46
C ILE A 96 -4.89 3.79 -3.36
N PHE A 97 -3.86 2.97 -3.59
CA PHE A 97 -3.97 1.52 -3.54
C PHE A 97 -4.41 1.02 -2.16
N ILE A 98 -3.79 1.50 -1.08
CA ILE A 98 -4.12 1.07 0.30
C ILE A 98 -5.56 1.48 0.65
N CYS A 99 -5.95 2.73 0.38
CA CYS A 99 -7.28 3.24 0.71
C CYS A 99 -8.40 2.58 -0.12
N SER A 100 -8.10 2.06 -1.30
CA SER A 100 -9.07 1.41 -2.17
C SER A 100 -8.95 -0.12 -2.15
N VAL A 101 -8.00 -0.67 -2.91
CA VAL A 101 -7.78 -2.11 -3.11
C VAL A 101 -7.44 -2.81 -1.80
N GLY A 102 -6.48 -2.27 -1.04
CA GLY A 102 -6.05 -2.85 0.23
C GLY A 102 -7.19 -2.90 1.26
N HIS A 103 -7.96 -1.81 1.37
CA HIS A 103 -9.15 -1.74 2.19
C HIS A 103 -10.21 -2.76 1.74
N ALA A 104 -10.59 -2.78 0.46
CA ALA A 104 -11.60 -3.68 -0.06
C ALA A 104 -11.25 -5.16 0.18
N ALA A 105 -9.99 -5.55 -0.10
CA ALA A 105 -9.48 -6.90 0.09
C ALA A 105 -9.52 -7.36 1.55
N SER A 106 -9.37 -6.44 2.51
CA SER A 106 -9.33 -6.76 3.94
C SER A 106 -10.69 -6.61 4.63
N ASN A 107 -11.64 -5.89 4.02
CA ASN A 107 -12.89 -5.48 4.65
C ASN A 107 -14.12 -6.20 4.09
N PHE A 108 -14.25 -6.33 2.76
CA PHE A 108 -15.50 -6.85 2.19
C PHE A 108 -15.69 -8.36 2.37
N GLY A 109 -14.61 -9.13 2.52
CA GLY A 109 -14.67 -10.56 2.84
C GLY A 109 -14.99 -10.86 4.31
N GLN A 110 -14.99 -9.85 5.20
CA GLN A 110 -15.14 -10.07 6.64
C GLN A 110 -16.45 -10.78 7.01
N TYR A 111 -17.54 -10.58 6.27
CA TYR A 111 -18.78 -11.28 6.57
C TYR A 111 -18.64 -12.79 6.30
N ASP A 112 -18.13 -13.17 5.13
CA ASP A 112 -17.96 -14.57 4.76
C ASP A 112 -17.00 -15.30 5.71
N ASP A 113 -15.95 -14.61 6.17
CA ASP A 113 -14.96 -15.18 7.08
C ASP A 113 -15.42 -15.21 8.54
N TYR A 114 -16.02 -14.12 9.03
CA TYR A 114 -16.26 -13.90 10.47
C TYR A 114 -17.70 -14.15 10.92
N ALA A 115 -18.68 -14.19 10.00
CA ALA A 115 -20.09 -14.37 10.38
C ALA A 115 -20.40 -15.78 10.92
N PHE A 116 -19.54 -16.77 10.63
CA PHE A 116 -19.53 -18.06 11.30
C PHE A 116 -18.34 -18.12 12.28
N PRO A 117 -18.53 -17.78 13.58
CA PRO A 117 -17.43 -17.58 14.53
C PRO A 117 -16.44 -18.75 14.67
N PRO A 118 -16.82 -20.03 14.53
CA PRO A 118 -15.86 -21.12 14.56
C PRO A 118 -14.84 -21.10 13.41
N ASN A 119 -15.16 -20.47 12.26
CA ASN A 119 -14.22 -20.32 11.14
C ASN A 119 -13.09 -19.34 11.46
N TYR A 120 -13.40 -18.26 12.19
CA TYR A 120 -12.44 -17.22 12.55
C TYR A 120 -12.81 -16.56 13.89
N PRO A 121 -12.49 -17.18 15.04
CA PRO A 121 -12.91 -16.68 16.34
C PRO A 121 -12.08 -15.45 16.74
N ALA A 122 -12.75 -14.32 16.97
CA ALA A 122 -12.10 -13.10 17.47
C ALA A 122 -11.64 -13.20 18.94
N ILE A 123 -12.21 -14.12 19.72
CA ILE A 123 -11.91 -14.32 21.14
C ILE A 123 -11.91 -15.82 21.46
N LEU A 124 -10.82 -16.30 22.07
CA LEU A 124 -10.75 -17.61 22.72
C LEU A 124 -10.84 -17.44 24.23
N ARG A 125 -11.52 -18.37 24.91
CA ARG A 125 -11.65 -18.37 26.39
C ARG A 125 -11.07 -19.66 26.95
N GLY A 126 -10.29 -19.53 28.03
CA GLY A 126 -9.58 -20.64 28.66
C GLY A 126 -8.09 -20.64 28.31
N ASN A 127 -7.34 -21.55 28.93
CA ASN A 127 -5.93 -21.75 28.62
C ASN A 127 -5.77 -22.75 27.47
N PRO A 128 -4.74 -22.60 26.62
CA PRO A 128 -4.35 -23.66 25.70
C PRO A 128 -4.10 -24.97 26.47
N PRO A 129 -4.43 -26.14 25.88
CA PRO A 129 -4.13 -27.44 26.50
C PRO A 129 -2.64 -27.58 26.86
N THR A 130 -2.35 -28.18 28.02
CA THR A 130 -0.97 -28.44 28.48
C THR A 130 -0.47 -29.84 28.12
N ASP A 131 -1.36 -30.70 27.65
CA ASP A 131 -1.14 -32.02 27.11
C ASP A 131 -1.87 -32.18 25.77
N LYS A 132 -1.54 -33.27 25.04
CA LYS A 132 -2.08 -33.57 23.71
C LYS A 132 -3.40 -34.32 23.78
#